data_AF-A0A1I7UJG8-F1
#
_entry.id   AF-A0A1I7UJG8-F1
#
_cell.length_a   1.000
_cell.length_b   1.000
_cell.length_c   1.000
_cell.angle_alpha   90.00
_cell.angle_beta   90.00
_cell.angle_gamma   90.00
#
_symmetry.space_group_name_H-M   'P 1'
#
loop_
_entity.id
_entity.type
_entity.pdbx_description
1 polymer ?
#
loop_
_entity_poly.entity_id
_entity_poly.type
_entity_poly.pdbx_seq_one_letter_code
_entity_poly.pdbx_strand_id
1 'polypeptide(L)'
;MVIDTPVLINDKVESIPVLLDSGADQSFILEGYAKEKELKIIEENVNLDLTIFGQTPKTLKSKKVEFELLTNDGTILTTAITVPSITGSFDPIEITPEENDLLSSENIELINIRKPKTPVALLGCDVFWHLMSNEQKMRLPSGRYVIPTTIGHLVCGSYESQYPTKTHALMATISNYSDESFTEKNFENYFEISNIGITGDEIDPTDKQLIDDFYKKVSINELTKRVSTKLPWKKDHKSKLANNKGVAICRLSQQYNYLSGKPEWKKLVENFETMEKTGKIEEVHNDPEAGYFIPYGLVFNEGSNTTKVRTVFDASSHKKGEISLNNSLHQGPSLVPDILAVLLRIRKGKYLLSGDIEKAFHAVEVDEEDRDALRFLWLKDVSKPPTKDNLRLMRFTCLPFGVNCSPFLLAMAIKYGIENSEASEKLKEAVKSTCYVDNIFFTSDSKDELQKLYQEAKHYFGEIGMNIREFSTNFPETFIKDEDRATNTDNVKILGYHYDIETDQLSVKSPPAPDPIGMNIREFSTNFPTNFGFANQFWIRTMSSNKRAIRQ
;
A
#
# COMPACT_ATOMS: atom_id res chain seq x y z
N MET A 1 29.06 10.29 -8.06
CA MET A 1 30.07 10.83 -9.02
C MET A 1 31.34 11.15 -8.25
N VAL A 2 32.55 10.77 -8.72
CA VAL A 2 33.79 11.04 -7.95
C VAL A 2 34.60 12.18 -8.58
N ILE A 3 34.96 13.15 -7.74
CA ILE A 3 35.68 14.37 -8.12
C ILE A 3 36.86 14.61 -7.17
N ASP A 4 37.88 15.33 -7.62
CA ASP A 4 38.97 15.81 -6.78
C ASP A 4 38.58 17.16 -6.18
N THR A 5 38.30 17.18 -4.87
CA THR A 5 37.77 18.35 -4.15
C THR A 5 38.86 18.99 -3.28
N PRO A 6 39.09 20.31 -3.40
CA PRO A 6 39.99 21.01 -2.50
C PRO A 6 39.34 21.22 -1.12
N VAL A 7 40.06 20.79 -0.08
CA VAL A 7 39.65 20.91 1.32
C VAL A 7 40.70 21.64 2.12
N LEU A 8 40.26 22.49 3.05
CA LEU A 8 41.12 23.18 3.99
C LEU A 8 41.13 22.40 5.31
N ILE A 9 42.30 21.87 5.67
CA ILE A 9 42.51 21.12 6.90
C ILE A 9 43.76 21.66 7.59
N ASN A 10 43.61 22.12 8.84
CA ASN A 10 44.71 22.67 9.65
C ASN A 10 45.55 23.72 8.89
N ASP A 11 44.87 24.69 8.27
CA ASP A 11 45.45 25.78 7.46
C ASP A 11 46.25 25.32 6.22
N LYS A 12 46.07 24.07 5.77
CA LYS A 12 46.64 23.53 4.54
C LYS A 12 45.56 23.12 3.56
N VAL A 13 45.74 23.49 2.30
CA VAL A 13 44.87 23.07 1.21
C VAL A 13 45.34 21.71 0.68
N GLU A 14 44.45 20.74 0.71
CA GLU A 14 44.68 19.39 0.17
C GLU A 14 43.56 19.07 -0.84
N SER A 15 43.86 18.33 -1.91
CA SER A 15 42.84 17.82 -2.81
C SER A 15 42.57 16.34 -2.51
N ILE A 16 41.33 16.02 -2.17
CA ILE A 16 40.90 14.66 -1.84
C ILE A 16 39.83 14.16 -2.81
N PRO A 17 39.79 12.86 -3.14
CA PRO A 17 38.72 12.31 -3.96
C PRO A 17 37.43 12.22 -3.13
N VAL A 18 36.35 12.81 -3.64
CA VAL A 18 35.05 12.89 -2.99
C VAL A 18 33.97 12.29 -3.88
N LEU A 19 33.13 11.43 -3.29
CA LEU A 19 31.94 10.90 -3.93
C LEU A 19 30.75 11.83 -3.66
N LEU A 20 30.24 12.50 -4.69
CA LEU A 20 28.96 13.20 -4.64
C LEU A 20 27.82 12.21 -4.81
N ASP A 21 26.92 12.17 -3.82
CA ASP A 21 25.79 11.24 -3.79
C ASP A 21 24.50 11.95 -3.34
N SER A 22 23.59 12.18 -4.29
CA SER A 22 22.27 12.76 -4.00
C SER A 22 21.30 11.78 -3.34
N GLY A 23 21.67 10.50 -3.20
CA GLY A 23 20.90 9.48 -2.48
C GLY A 23 21.23 9.40 -0.99
N ALA A 24 22.32 10.02 -0.55
CA ALA A 24 22.66 10.11 0.86
C ALA A 24 22.13 11.42 1.46
N ASP A 25 21.46 11.37 2.60
CA ASP A 25 21.01 12.58 3.30
C ASP A 25 22.14 13.29 4.05
N GLN A 26 23.15 12.53 4.48
CA GLN A 26 24.29 13.02 5.25
C GLN A 26 25.63 12.70 4.59
N SER A 27 26.63 13.51 4.91
CA SER A 27 28.01 13.32 4.48
C SER A 27 28.79 12.36 5.38
N PHE A 28 29.69 11.57 4.78
CA PHE A 28 30.54 10.59 5.46
C PHE A 28 32.01 10.78 5.09
N ILE A 29 32.92 10.38 5.99
CA ILE A 29 34.37 10.46 5.77
C ILE A 29 35.10 9.24 6.33
N LEU A 30 36.20 8.83 5.71
CA LEU A 30 37.00 7.71 6.21
C LEU A 30 37.57 8.00 7.60
N GLU A 31 37.33 7.07 8.53
CA GLU A 31 37.81 7.17 9.91
C GLU A 31 39.35 7.25 9.98
N GLY A 32 40.04 6.48 9.12
CA GLY A 32 41.50 6.52 9.01
C GLY A 32 42.01 7.90 8.60
N TYR A 33 41.38 8.53 7.61
CA TYR A 33 41.74 9.87 7.14
C TYR A 33 41.46 10.93 8.19
N ALA A 34 40.28 10.87 8.83
CA ALA A 34 39.90 11.81 9.88
C ALA A 34 40.86 11.76 11.08
N LYS A 35 41.36 10.56 11.42
CA LYS A 35 42.38 10.36 12.46
C LYS A 35 43.76 10.87 12.02
N GLU A 36 44.20 10.54 10.81
CA GLU A 36 45.51 10.95 10.27
C GLU A 36 45.65 12.48 10.21
N LYS A 37 44.58 13.17 9.80
CA LYS A 37 44.57 14.62 9.64
C LYS A 37 44.11 15.38 10.88
N GLU A 38 43.85 14.66 11.97
CA GLU A 38 43.41 15.23 13.26
C GLU A 38 42.20 16.16 13.10
N LEU A 39 41.19 15.72 12.34
CA LEU A 39 39.99 16.54 12.10
C LEU A 39 39.25 16.85 13.41
N LYS A 40 38.71 18.07 13.50
CA LYS A 40 37.96 18.54 14.67
C LYS A 40 36.72 17.67 14.88
N ILE A 41 36.63 17.03 16.05
CA ILE A 41 35.49 16.22 16.45
C ILE A 41 34.43 17.14 17.06
N ILE A 42 33.22 17.14 16.48
CA ILE A 42 32.06 17.89 16.99
C ILE A 42 31.27 17.03 17.97
N GLU A 43 31.17 15.73 17.71
CA GLU A 43 30.36 14.81 18.51
C GLU A 43 31.02 13.43 18.59
N GLU A 44 31.06 12.88 19.80
CA GLU A 44 31.56 11.54 20.06
C GLU A 44 30.40 10.54 20.28
N ASN A 45 30.63 9.28 19.90
CA ASN A 45 29.70 8.16 20.11
C ASN A 45 28.36 8.27 19.36
N VAL A 46 28.40 8.75 18.12
CA VAL A 46 27.26 8.71 17.20
C VAL A 46 26.98 7.25 16.80
N ASN A 47 25.79 6.74 17.10
CA ASN A 47 25.39 5.40 16.67
C ASN A 47 24.91 5.45 15.21
N LEU A 48 25.59 4.73 14.33
CA LEU A 48 25.26 4.61 12.91
C LEU A 48 24.81 3.18 12.61
N ASP A 49 23.55 2.99 12.24
CA ASP A 49 23.02 1.68 11.88
C ASP A 49 23.24 1.42 10.39
N LEU A 50 24.25 0.62 10.08
CA LEU A 50 24.55 0.24 8.70
C LEU A 50 23.72 -0.98 8.28
N THR A 51 22.91 -0.82 7.24
CA THR A 51 22.15 -1.92 6.63
C THR A 51 22.68 -2.14 5.21
N ILE A 52 23.42 -3.22 5.00
CA ILE A 52 23.94 -3.60 3.69
C ILE A 52 23.03 -4.71 3.14
N PHE A 53 22.60 -4.60 1.89
CA PHE A 53 21.65 -5.50 1.19
C PHE A 53 21.43 -6.88 1.85
N GLY A 54 20.29 -7.06 2.49
CA GLY A 54 19.86 -8.35 3.04
C GLY A 54 20.64 -8.85 4.27
N GLN A 55 21.61 -8.09 4.79
CA GLN A 55 22.31 -8.42 6.03
C GLN A 55 21.64 -7.78 7.24
N THR A 56 21.81 -8.38 8.41
CA THR A 56 21.35 -7.81 9.67
C THR A 56 21.99 -6.43 9.90
N PRO A 57 21.23 -5.43 10.35
CA PRO A 57 21.77 -4.10 10.63
C PRO A 57 22.93 -4.18 11.62
N LYS A 58 24.04 -3.53 11.30
CA LYS A 58 25.22 -3.44 12.15
C LYS A 58 25.36 -2.02 12.67
N THR A 59 25.21 -1.84 13.98
CA THR A 59 25.47 -0.56 14.64
C THR A 59 26.97 -0.31 14.75
N LEU A 60 27.44 0.80 14.18
CA LEU A 60 28.80 1.31 14.35
C LEU A 60 28.81 2.51 15.28
N LYS A 61 29.77 2.53 16.20
CA LYS A 61 30.09 3.74 16.97
C LYS A 61 31.00 4.63 16.14
N SER A 62 30.50 5.80 15.80
CA SER A 62 31.13 6.76 14.90
C SER A 62 31.35 8.08 15.62
N LYS A 63 32.17 8.94 15.02
CA LYS A 63 32.38 10.33 15.42
C LYS A 63 31.86 11.25 14.33
N LYS A 64 31.31 12.40 14.71
CA LYS A 64 31.00 13.50 13.80
C LYS A 64 32.16 14.48 13.78
N VAL A 65 32.70 14.75 12.61
CA VAL A 65 33.87 15.62 12.41
C VAL A 65 33.53 16.79 11.49
N GLU A 66 34.34 17.84 11.58
CA GLU A 66 34.21 19.08 10.80
C GLU A 66 35.43 19.28 9.91
N PHE A 67 35.21 19.76 8.68
CA PHE A 67 36.24 20.25 7.77
C PHE A 67 35.65 21.25 6.78
N GLU A 68 36.49 22.03 6.11
CA GLU A 68 36.05 23.06 5.17
C GLU A 68 36.33 22.66 3.72
N LEU A 69 35.31 22.78 2.86
CA LEU A 69 35.46 22.68 1.42
C LEU A 69 35.80 24.06 0.86
N LEU A 70 36.77 24.12 -0.04
CA LEU A 70 37.09 25.35 -0.76
C LEU A 70 36.29 25.40 -2.05
N THR A 71 35.60 26.51 -2.28
CA THR A 71 34.87 26.81 -3.50
C THR A 71 35.34 28.12 -4.12
N ASN A 72 34.92 28.37 -5.35
CA ASN A 72 35.18 29.63 -6.05
C ASN A 72 34.54 30.83 -5.33
N ASP A 73 33.48 30.58 -4.55
CA ASP A 73 32.68 31.61 -3.86
C ASP A 73 33.01 31.74 -2.36
N GLY A 74 33.95 30.93 -1.84
CA GLY A 74 34.37 30.96 -0.44
C GLY A 74 34.63 29.58 0.16
N THR A 75 34.41 29.43 1.46
CA THR A 75 34.51 28.14 2.16
C THR A 75 33.13 27.64 2.58
N ILE A 76 32.90 26.32 2.41
CA ILE A 76 31.71 25.64 2.92
C ILE A 76 32.12 24.77 4.10
N LEU A 77 31.68 25.15 5.29
CA LEU A 77 31.84 24.33 6.49
C LEU A 77 31.01 23.05 6.38
N THR A 78 31.69 21.91 6.43
CA THR A 78 31.09 20.59 6.21
C THR A 78 31.25 19.72 7.44
N THR A 79 30.15 19.09 7.86
CA THR A 79 30.18 18.07 8.91
C THR A 79 29.98 16.69 8.31
N ALA A 80 30.78 15.70 8.70
CA ALA A 80 30.66 14.34 8.21
C ALA A 80 30.76 13.30 9.34
N ILE A 81 30.09 12.17 9.16
CA ILE A 81 30.19 11.02 10.07
C ILE A 81 31.33 10.10 9.62
N THR A 82 32.16 9.71 10.57
CA THR A 82 33.30 8.80 10.31
C THR A 82 32.82 7.37 10.06
N VAL A 83 33.35 6.73 9.01
CA VAL A 83 33.07 5.34 8.64
C VAL A 83 34.35 4.58 8.33
N PRO A 84 34.43 3.26 8.59
CA PRO A 84 35.65 2.48 8.36
C PRO A 84 35.99 2.34 6.86
N SER A 85 34.97 2.32 6.00
CA SER A 85 35.10 2.25 4.55
C SER A 85 33.87 2.87 3.90
N ILE A 86 34.03 3.52 2.75
CA ILE A 86 32.92 4.12 1.98
C ILE A 86 32.55 3.18 0.82
N THR A 87 33.49 2.89 -0.07
CA THR A 87 33.26 2.14 -1.30
C THR A 87 34.60 1.72 -1.94
N GLY A 88 34.55 0.94 -3.02
CA GLY A 88 35.72 0.55 -3.81
C GLY A 88 36.30 1.69 -4.66
N SER A 89 37.36 1.37 -5.41
CA SER A 89 37.98 2.31 -6.35
C SER A 89 37.06 2.61 -7.53
N PHE A 90 37.03 3.88 -7.95
CA PHE A 90 36.33 4.32 -9.16
C PHE A 90 37.33 4.55 -10.28
N ASP A 91 36.96 4.14 -11.49
CA ASP A 91 37.74 4.42 -12.70
C ASP A 91 37.44 5.85 -13.20
N PRO A 92 38.44 6.54 -13.79
CA PRO A 92 38.25 7.86 -14.37
C PRO A 92 37.29 7.81 -15.58
N ILE A 93 36.61 8.92 -15.85
CA ILE A 93 35.74 9.03 -17.02
C ILE A 93 36.61 9.15 -18.27
N GLU A 94 36.37 8.28 -19.25
CA GLU A 94 36.97 8.41 -20.58
C GLU A 94 36.29 9.55 -21.35
N ILE A 95 37.09 10.55 -21.70
CA ILE A 95 36.72 11.68 -22.56
C ILE A 95 37.25 11.41 -23.96
N THR A 96 36.37 11.45 -24.95
CA THR A 96 36.75 11.25 -26.36
C THR A 96 37.54 12.45 -26.89
N PRO A 97 38.35 12.30 -27.96
CA PRO A 97 39.08 13.41 -28.55
C PRO A 97 38.17 14.59 -28.95
N GLU A 98 37.00 14.30 -29.51
CA GLU A 98 35.99 15.29 -29.90
C GLU A 98 35.45 16.08 -28.69
N GLU A 99 35.17 15.39 -27.58
CA GLU A 99 34.78 16.04 -26.33
C GLU A 99 35.90 16.88 -25.74
N ASN A 100 37.15 16.42 -25.86
CA ASN A 100 38.30 17.15 -25.34
C ASN A 100 38.55 18.45 -26.13
N ASP A 101 38.36 18.43 -27.45
CA ASP A 101 38.41 19.62 -28.30
C ASP A 101 37.31 20.61 -27.92
N LEU A 102 36.08 20.12 -27.69
CA LEU A 102 34.95 20.94 -27.25
C LEU A 102 35.22 21.60 -25.88
N LEU A 103 35.65 20.83 -24.89
CA LEU A 103 35.98 21.32 -23.55
C LEU A 103 37.11 22.36 -23.60
N SER A 104 38.12 22.13 -24.45
CA SER A 104 39.23 23.08 -24.65
C SER A 104 38.77 24.38 -25.33
N SER A 105 37.86 24.29 -26.29
CA SER A 105 37.32 25.46 -27.01
C SER A 105 36.49 26.38 -26.12
N GLU A 106 35.79 25.80 -25.13
CA GLU A 106 34.95 26.51 -24.15
C GLU A 106 35.73 26.84 -22.86
N ASN A 107 37.03 26.53 -22.80
CA ASN A 107 37.91 26.73 -21.64
C ASN A 107 37.38 26.09 -20.33
N ILE A 108 36.82 24.88 -20.44
CA ILE A 108 36.21 24.13 -19.34
C ILE A 108 37.25 23.17 -18.74
N GLU A 109 37.66 23.42 -17.49
CA GLU A 109 38.48 22.49 -16.73
C GLU A 109 37.64 21.52 -15.88
N LEU A 110 37.89 20.22 -16.06
CA LEU A 110 37.17 19.16 -15.34
C LEU A 110 37.83 18.80 -14.01
N ILE A 111 36.99 18.61 -12.99
CA ILE A 111 37.38 18.18 -11.64
C ILE A 111 37.17 16.68 -11.39
N ASN A 112 36.74 15.91 -12.39
CA ASN A 112 36.65 14.46 -12.28
C ASN A 112 38.03 13.83 -12.01
N ILE A 113 38.04 12.71 -11.29
CA ILE A 113 39.27 11.96 -11.05
C ILE A 113 39.93 11.56 -12.38
N ARG A 114 41.25 11.73 -12.47
CA ARG A 114 42.04 11.41 -13.69
C ARG A 114 42.71 10.02 -13.65
N LYS A 115 42.69 9.38 -12.49
CA LYS A 115 43.26 8.05 -12.24
C LYS A 115 42.31 7.28 -11.32
N PRO A 116 42.35 5.94 -11.33
CA PRO A 116 41.55 5.16 -10.40
C PRO A 116 41.85 5.56 -8.95
N LYS A 117 40.82 5.97 -8.21
CA LYS A 117 40.93 6.45 -6.83
C LYS A 117 39.77 5.90 -5.99
N THR A 118 40.05 5.61 -4.73
CA THR A 118 39.02 5.34 -3.71
C THR A 118 38.63 6.67 -3.06
N PRO A 119 37.32 7.00 -2.98
CA PRO A 119 36.86 8.22 -2.31
C PRO A 119 37.24 8.24 -0.83
N VAL A 120 37.71 9.40 -0.36
CA VAL A 120 38.03 9.67 1.05
C VAL A 120 36.79 10.17 1.81
N ALA A 121 35.90 10.89 1.11
CA ALA A 121 34.64 11.36 1.65
C ALA A 121 33.48 11.10 0.67
N LEU A 122 32.28 11.03 1.21
CA LEU A 122 31.01 11.01 0.49
C LEU A 122 30.21 12.24 0.94
N LEU A 123 29.80 13.09 0.00
CA LEU A 123 28.97 14.26 0.29
C LEU A 123 27.53 13.98 -0.09
N GLY A 124 26.66 14.02 0.93
CA GLY A 124 25.22 13.82 0.82
C GLY A 124 24.48 15.13 0.51
N CYS A 125 23.15 15.09 0.52
CA CYS A 125 22.27 16.21 0.23
C CYS A 125 22.45 17.40 1.18
N ASP A 126 22.99 17.18 2.39
CA ASP A 126 23.39 18.22 3.32
C ASP A 126 24.40 19.22 2.71
N VAL A 127 25.30 18.75 1.85
CA VAL A 127 26.34 19.58 1.20
C VAL A 127 26.17 19.65 -0.31
N PHE A 128 25.66 18.58 -0.94
CA PHE A 128 25.57 18.42 -2.39
C PHE A 128 24.93 19.61 -3.10
N TRP A 129 23.79 20.11 -2.59
CA TRP A 129 23.07 21.21 -3.23
C TRP A 129 23.77 22.56 -3.10
N HIS A 130 24.63 22.74 -2.10
CA HIS A 130 25.46 23.93 -1.94
C HIS A 130 26.63 23.96 -2.94
N LEU A 131 27.02 22.80 -3.48
CA LEU A 131 28.06 22.70 -4.50
C LEU A 131 27.50 22.95 -5.91
N MET A 132 26.22 22.64 -6.17
CA MET A 132 25.64 22.80 -7.50
C MET A 132 25.45 24.27 -7.87
N SER A 133 25.93 24.67 -9.05
CA SER A 133 25.70 26.02 -9.55
C SER A 133 24.36 26.14 -10.29
N ASN A 134 23.88 27.37 -10.49
CA ASN A 134 22.68 27.65 -11.29
C ASN A 134 22.98 27.79 -12.80
N GLU A 135 24.21 27.53 -13.23
CA GLU A 135 24.61 27.65 -14.63
C GLU A 135 24.02 26.51 -15.48
N GLN A 136 23.89 26.77 -16.79
CA GLN A 136 23.27 25.82 -17.70
C GLN A 136 24.18 24.61 -17.93
N LYS A 137 23.65 23.40 -17.72
CA LYS A 137 24.35 22.16 -18.07
C LYS A 137 24.56 22.04 -19.58
N MET A 138 25.73 21.55 -19.98
CA MET A 138 26.08 21.28 -21.38
C MET A 138 25.96 19.79 -21.67
N ARG A 139 25.37 19.42 -22.81
CA ARG A 139 25.31 18.01 -23.28
C ARG A 139 26.49 17.74 -24.19
N LEU A 140 27.25 16.68 -23.90
CA LEU A 140 28.36 16.20 -24.71
C LEU A 140 27.86 15.28 -25.85
N PRO A 141 28.62 15.13 -26.95
CA PRO A 141 28.31 14.19 -28.03
C PRO A 141 28.03 12.75 -27.57
N SER A 142 28.67 12.29 -26.48
CA SER A 142 28.41 10.96 -25.90
C SER A 142 27.03 10.79 -25.24
N GLY A 143 26.26 11.86 -25.12
CA GLY A 143 25.00 11.90 -24.36
C GLY A 143 25.17 12.22 -22.87
N ARG A 144 26.41 12.29 -22.38
CA ARG A 144 26.75 12.74 -21.01
C ARG A 144 26.56 14.25 -20.85
N TYR A 145 26.60 14.72 -19.61
CA TYR A 145 26.43 16.13 -19.27
C TYR A 145 27.66 16.66 -18.53
N VAL A 146 28.08 17.86 -18.90
CA VAL A 146 28.94 18.72 -18.07
C VAL A 146 28.02 19.51 -17.14
N ILE A 147 28.26 19.40 -15.84
CA ILE A 147 27.55 20.09 -14.77
C ILE A 147 28.51 21.10 -14.12
N PRO A 148 28.22 22.40 -14.22
CA PRO A 148 28.97 23.42 -13.50
C PRO A 148 28.66 23.38 -12.00
N THR A 149 29.70 23.38 -11.17
CA THR A 149 29.61 23.43 -9.70
C THR A 149 30.46 24.58 -9.17
N THR A 150 30.24 25.00 -7.92
CA THR A 150 31.00 26.07 -7.26
C THR A 150 32.48 25.72 -7.05
N ILE A 151 32.88 24.46 -7.26
CA ILE A 151 34.27 23.98 -7.18
C ILE A 151 34.89 23.67 -8.56
N GLY A 152 34.11 23.75 -9.64
CA GLY A 152 34.56 23.44 -11.01
C GLY A 152 33.56 22.61 -11.82
N HIS A 153 33.91 22.24 -13.04
CA HIS A 153 33.00 21.52 -13.93
C HIS A 153 33.18 20.01 -13.78
N LEU A 154 32.08 19.26 -13.64
CA LEU A 154 32.13 17.80 -13.59
C LEU A 154 31.34 17.19 -14.75
N VAL A 155 31.77 16.03 -15.23
CA VAL A 155 31.05 15.22 -16.21
C VAL A 155 30.30 14.09 -15.51
N CYS A 156 29.05 13.84 -15.89
CA CYS A 156 28.27 12.70 -15.42
C CYS A 156 27.22 12.22 -16.45
N GLY A 157 26.64 11.05 -16.20
CA GLY A 157 25.66 10.39 -17.09
C GLY A 157 26.18 9.11 -17.74
N SER A 158 25.27 8.35 -18.33
CA SER A 158 25.56 7.09 -19.03
C SER A 158 25.82 7.31 -20.52
N TYR A 159 26.70 6.50 -21.10
CA TYR A 159 26.86 6.40 -22.55
C TYR A 159 25.58 5.81 -23.15
N GLU A 160 25.09 6.33 -24.29
CA GLU A 160 23.85 5.84 -24.92
C GLU A 160 23.91 4.36 -25.39
N SER A 161 25.09 3.71 -25.36
CA SER A 161 25.29 2.38 -25.97
C SER A 161 25.92 1.28 -25.09
N GLN A 162 25.95 1.37 -23.75
CA GLN A 162 26.53 0.31 -22.91
C GLN A 162 25.51 -0.38 -22.00
N TYR A 163 25.56 -1.71 -22.00
CA TYR A 163 24.92 -2.57 -21.00
C TYR A 163 25.61 -2.38 -19.63
N PRO A 164 24.86 -2.27 -18.52
CA PRO A 164 25.45 -2.00 -17.21
C PRO A 164 26.32 -3.17 -16.72
N THR A 165 27.59 -2.91 -16.41
CA THR A 165 28.54 -3.94 -15.96
C THR A 165 28.82 -3.93 -14.46
N LYS A 166 28.59 -2.81 -13.73
CA LYS A 166 28.65 -2.73 -12.25
C LYS A 166 27.71 -1.65 -11.69
N THR A 167 26.89 -2.01 -10.71
CA THR A 167 26.00 -1.08 -9.97
C THR A 167 26.48 -0.96 -8.54
N HIS A 168 26.73 0.26 -8.06
CA HIS A 168 27.03 0.55 -6.66
C HIS A 168 25.81 1.26 -6.05
N ALA A 169 25.23 0.68 -5.01
CA ALA A 169 24.17 1.30 -4.23
C ALA A 169 24.51 1.11 -2.74
N LEU A 170 24.33 2.15 -1.94
CA LEU A 170 24.55 2.12 -0.50
C LEU A 170 23.36 2.84 0.14
N MET A 171 22.72 2.21 1.13
CA MET A 171 21.67 2.83 1.94
C MET A 171 22.14 2.85 3.38
N ALA A 172 22.34 4.03 3.95
CA ALA A 172 22.76 4.21 5.35
C ALA A 172 21.71 5.04 6.07
N THR A 173 21.15 4.52 7.17
CA THR A 173 20.09 5.18 7.94
C THR A 173 20.64 5.60 9.29
N ILE A 174 20.47 6.87 9.64
CA ILE A 174 20.89 7.39 10.95
C ILE A 174 19.63 7.54 11.80
N SER A 175 19.60 6.83 12.93
CA SER A 175 18.50 6.84 13.87
C SER A 175 18.51 8.14 14.70
N ASN A 176 18.05 9.23 14.11
CA ASN A 176 17.76 10.47 14.86
C ASN A 176 16.47 10.29 15.66
N TYR A 177 16.60 9.93 16.94
CA TYR A 177 15.49 10.02 17.89
C TYR A 177 15.23 11.49 18.22
N SER A 178 14.35 12.13 17.46
CA SER A 178 13.63 13.33 17.92
C SER A 178 12.21 13.29 17.36
N ASP A 179 11.25 13.24 18.28
CA ASP A 179 9.81 13.26 18.05
C ASP A 179 9.37 14.34 17.07
N GLU A 180 8.68 13.95 15.99
CA GLU A 180 7.48 14.63 15.51
C GLU A 180 6.65 13.73 14.57
N SER A 181 5.33 13.80 14.75
CA SER A 181 4.24 12.95 14.24
C SER A 181 4.48 12.19 12.93
N PHE A 182 4.93 10.94 13.07
CA PHE A 182 4.94 9.90 12.07
C PHE A 182 3.59 9.15 12.09
N THR A 183 2.90 8.99 10.97
CA THR A 183 1.63 8.22 10.94
C THR A 183 1.89 6.73 10.71
N GLU A 184 1.19 5.85 11.45
CA GLU A 184 1.31 4.37 11.41
C GLU A 184 1.31 3.79 9.98
N LYS A 185 0.51 4.35 9.07
CA LYS A 185 0.37 3.84 7.69
C LYS A 185 1.62 4.02 6.82
N ASN A 186 2.50 4.97 7.17
CA ASN A 186 3.78 5.15 6.49
C ASN A 186 4.88 4.24 7.06
N PHE A 187 4.64 3.60 8.21
CA PHE A 187 5.61 2.70 8.86
C PHE A 187 5.56 1.30 8.21
N GLU A 188 4.37 0.77 7.96
CA GLU A 188 4.22 -0.59 7.39
C GLU A 188 4.71 -0.70 5.94
N ASN A 189 4.38 0.27 5.08
CA ASN A 189 4.86 0.29 3.69
C ASN A 189 6.38 0.49 3.58
N TYR A 190 7.03 1.12 4.57
CA TYR A 190 8.45 1.42 4.54
C TYR A 190 9.31 0.30 5.16
N PHE A 191 8.72 -0.54 6.02
CA PHE A 191 9.37 -1.70 6.66
C PHE A 191 8.93 -3.06 6.08
N GLU A 192 8.05 -3.07 5.08
CA GLU A 192 7.71 -4.28 4.34
C GLU A 192 8.92 -4.77 3.52
N ILE A 193 9.42 -5.94 3.94
CA ILE A 193 10.58 -6.66 3.38
C ILE A 193 10.39 -6.94 1.85
N SER A 194 9.14 -7.02 1.40
CA SER A 194 8.70 -7.14 0.00
C SER A 194 9.07 -5.94 -0.89
N ASN A 195 9.16 -4.71 -0.34
CA ASN A 195 9.49 -3.51 -1.12
C ASN A 195 10.99 -3.38 -1.43
N ILE A 196 11.84 -4.21 -0.80
CA ILE A 196 13.30 -4.27 -0.99
C ILE A 196 13.69 -5.58 -1.71
N GLY A 197 12.72 -6.31 -2.27
CA GLY A 197 12.96 -7.54 -3.04
C GLY A 197 13.31 -8.77 -2.20
N ILE A 198 13.08 -8.72 -0.89
CA ILE A 198 13.22 -9.88 -0.01
C ILE A 198 11.82 -10.51 0.10
N THR A 199 11.61 -11.62 -0.58
CA THR A 199 10.62 -12.62 -0.14
C THR A 199 11.37 -13.49 0.86
N GLY A 200 10.87 -13.62 2.09
CA GLY A 200 11.50 -14.50 3.09
C GLY A 200 11.68 -15.92 2.52
N ASP A 201 12.62 -16.69 3.08
CA ASP A 201 12.97 -18.07 2.69
C ASP A 201 11.83 -19.11 2.88
N GLU A 202 10.58 -18.70 2.79
CA GLU A 202 9.46 -19.57 2.47
C GLU A 202 9.21 -19.42 0.98
N ILE A 203 9.35 -20.50 0.21
CA ILE A 203 8.78 -20.53 -1.15
C ILE A 203 7.27 -20.31 -0.94
N ASP A 204 6.82 -19.07 -1.10
CA ASP A 204 5.41 -18.72 -1.02
C ASP A 204 4.66 -19.67 -1.94
N PRO A 205 3.58 -20.30 -1.47
CA PRO A 205 2.82 -21.24 -2.27
C PRO A 205 2.34 -20.52 -3.53
N THR A 206 2.51 -21.17 -4.67
CA THR A 206 1.97 -20.68 -5.94
C THR A 206 0.45 -20.49 -5.81
N ASP A 207 -0.11 -19.57 -6.60
CA ASP A 207 -1.57 -19.35 -6.66
C ASP A 207 -2.35 -20.65 -6.84
N LYS A 208 -1.82 -21.57 -7.65
CA LYS A 208 -2.40 -22.90 -7.86
C LYS A 208 -2.44 -23.73 -6.57
N GLN A 209 -1.36 -23.74 -5.78
CA GLN A 209 -1.32 -24.46 -4.51
C GLN A 209 -2.34 -23.91 -3.50
N LEU A 210 -2.50 -22.58 -3.42
CA LEU A 210 -3.49 -21.96 -2.54
C LEU A 210 -4.93 -22.30 -2.97
N ILE A 211 -5.20 -22.31 -4.28
CA ILE A 211 -6.49 -22.72 -4.83
C ILE A 211 -6.76 -24.20 -4.56
N ASP A 212 -5.78 -25.08 -4.80
CA ASP A 212 -5.90 -26.52 -4.55
C ASP A 212 -6.14 -26.80 -3.06
N ASP A 213 -5.45 -26.08 -2.17
CA ASP A 213 -5.63 -26.19 -0.73
C ASP A 213 -6.98 -25.66 -0.25
N PHE A 214 -7.54 -24.64 -0.89
CA PHE A 214 -8.92 -24.21 -0.66
C PHE A 214 -9.89 -25.35 -0.97
N TYR A 215 -9.81 -25.96 -2.16
CA TYR A 215 -10.72 -27.04 -2.57
C TYR A 215 -10.63 -28.28 -1.66
N LYS A 216 -9.48 -28.53 -1.01
CA LYS A 216 -9.33 -29.60 -0.02
C LYS A 216 -10.02 -29.31 1.32
N LYS A 217 -10.17 -28.03 1.68
CA LYS A 217 -10.62 -27.59 3.02
C LYS A 217 -12.04 -27.03 3.03
N VAL A 218 -12.55 -26.60 1.88
CA VAL A 218 -13.90 -26.05 1.74
C VAL A 218 -14.96 -27.14 1.91
N SER A 219 -16.09 -26.77 2.50
CA SER A 219 -17.26 -27.64 2.63
C SER A 219 -18.56 -26.83 2.50
N ILE A 220 -19.68 -27.49 2.26
CA ILE A 220 -21.01 -26.88 2.37
C ILE A 220 -21.62 -27.35 3.69
N ASN A 221 -22.03 -26.41 4.52
CA ASN A 221 -22.74 -26.71 5.75
C ASN A 221 -24.12 -27.28 5.40
N GLU A 222 -24.40 -28.52 5.82
CA GLU A 222 -25.63 -29.21 5.44
C GLU A 222 -26.90 -28.54 5.95
N LEU A 223 -26.82 -27.88 7.11
CA LEU A 223 -27.94 -27.21 7.78
C LEU A 223 -28.19 -25.81 7.21
N THR A 224 -27.14 -25.02 7.04
CA THR A 224 -27.27 -23.63 6.58
C THR A 224 -27.19 -23.49 5.07
N LYS A 225 -26.73 -24.53 4.35
CA LYS A 225 -26.38 -24.55 2.93
C LYS A 225 -25.30 -23.53 2.53
N ARG A 226 -24.66 -22.88 3.50
CA ARG A 226 -23.58 -21.92 3.27
C ARG A 226 -22.27 -22.63 3.02
N VAL A 227 -21.40 -21.99 2.26
CA VAL A 227 -20.02 -22.44 2.06
C VAL A 227 -19.21 -22.10 3.31
N SER A 228 -18.52 -23.09 3.85
CA SER A 228 -17.59 -22.98 4.99
C SER A 228 -16.16 -23.18 4.53
N THR A 229 -15.25 -22.34 5.00
CA THR A 229 -13.83 -22.38 4.62
C THR A 229 -12.89 -22.19 5.81
N LYS A 230 -11.65 -22.62 5.65
CA LYS A 230 -10.55 -22.42 6.61
C LYS A 230 -9.69 -21.23 6.19
N LEU A 231 -9.08 -20.56 7.16
CA LEU A 231 -8.15 -19.47 6.88
C LEU A 231 -6.85 -20.02 6.24
N PRO A 232 -6.28 -19.35 5.23
CA PRO A 232 -5.08 -19.79 4.53
C PRO A 232 -3.81 -19.43 5.34
N TRP A 233 -3.61 -20.11 6.47
CA TRP A 233 -2.45 -19.90 7.34
C TRP A 233 -1.12 -20.11 6.61
N LYS A 234 -0.18 -19.18 6.82
CA LYS A 234 1.23 -19.41 6.50
C LYS A 234 1.81 -20.49 7.42
N LYS A 235 2.82 -21.20 6.93
CA LYS A 235 3.41 -22.32 7.64
C LYS A 235 3.90 -21.88 9.03
N ASP A 236 3.51 -22.62 10.07
CA ASP A 236 3.91 -22.35 11.47
C ASP A 236 3.52 -20.95 12.01
N HIS A 237 2.71 -20.15 11.29
CA HIS A 237 2.33 -18.81 11.76
C HIS A 237 1.16 -18.84 12.75
N LYS A 238 0.26 -19.83 12.64
CA LYS A 238 -0.88 -19.98 13.57
C LYS A 238 -0.43 -20.09 15.03
N SER A 239 0.67 -20.80 15.29
CA SER A 239 1.25 -20.95 16.64
C SER A 239 2.09 -19.77 17.10
N LYS A 240 2.58 -18.93 16.17
CA LYS A 240 3.35 -17.72 16.45
C LYS A 240 2.48 -16.48 16.65
N LEU A 241 1.21 -16.53 16.25
CA LEU A 241 0.29 -15.41 16.35
C LEU A 241 0.00 -15.07 17.83
N ALA A 242 0.59 -14.00 18.32
CA ALA A 242 0.41 -13.55 19.69
C ALA A 242 -0.94 -12.84 19.89
N ASN A 243 -1.46 -12.90 21.12
CA ASN A 243 -2.70 -12.24 21.50
C ASN A 243 -2.59 -10.70 21.38
N ASN A 244 -3.59 -10.06 20.75
CA ASN A 244 -3.64 -8.60 20.53
C ASN A 244 -4.71 -7.85 21.37
N LYS A 245 -5.20 -8.46 22.45
CA LYS A 245 -6.30 -7.96 23.28
C LYS A 245 -6.04 -6.59 23.89
N GLY A 246 -4.81 -6.33 24.34
CA GLY A 246 -4.44 -5.04 24.93
C GLY A 246 -4.69 -3.87 23.96
N VAL A 247 -4.29 -4.05 22.70
CA VAL A 247 -4.52 -3.04 21.65
C VAL A 247 -6.01 -2.91 21.34
N ALA A 248 -6.75 -4.02 21.30
CA ALA A 248 -8.19 -4.01 21.11
C ALA A 248 -8.93 -3.25 22.23
N ILE A 249 -8.54 -3.40 23.50
CA ILE A 249 -9.11 -2.65 24.64
C ILE A 249 -8.85 -1.15 24.49
N CYS A 250 -7.61 -0.77 24.13
CA CYS A 250 -7.25 0.63 23.91
C CYS A 250 -8.11 1.25 22.79
N ARG A 251 -8.24 0.55 21.65
CA ARG A 251 -9.04 1.03 20.52
C ARG A 251 -10.53 1.13 20.87
N LEU A 252 -11.09 0.15 21.57
CA LEU A 252 -12.47 0.19 22.04
C LEU A 252 -12.72 1.37 23.00
N SER A 253 -11.80 1.62 23.93
CA SER A 253 -11.87 2.76 24.84
C SER A 253 -11.88 4.10 24.09
N GLN A 254 -11.01 4.25 23.10
CA GLN A 254 -10.96 5.45 22.25
C GLN A 254 -12.28 5.64 21.47
N GLN A 255 -12.79 4.57 20.86
CA GLN A 255 -14.05 4.59 20.11
C GLN A 255 -15.23 4.95 21.01
N TYR A 256 -15.33 4.36 22.21
CA TYR A 256 -16.37 4.69 23.18
C TYR A 256 -16.31 6.17 23.58
N ASN A 257 -15.13 6.68 23.96
CA ASN A 257 -14.98 8.07 24.38
C ASN A 257 -15.31 9.06 23.26
N TYR A 258 -15.01 8.71 22.01
CA TYR A 258 -15.25 9.58 20.86
C TYR A 258 -16.71 9.52 20.34
N LEU A 259 -17.35 8.36 20.40
CA LEU A 259 -18.65 8.11 19.78
C LEU A 259 -19.82 8.10 20.77
N SER A 260 -19.57 7.88 22.05
CA SER A 260 -20.64 7.82 23.06
C SER A 260 -21.47 9.10 23.03
N GLY A 261 -22.79 8.93 23.01
CA GLY A 261 -23.76 10.02 22.85
C GLY A 261 -24.03 10.46 21.41
N LYS A 262 -23.28 9.99 20.40
CA LYS A 262 -23.50 10.33 18.99
C LYS A 262 -24.43 9.31 18.28
N PRO A 263 -25.15 9.71 17.21
CA PRO A 263 -26.02 8.80 16.45
C PRO A 263 -25.30 7.57 15.87
N GLU A 264 -24.02 7.68 15.57
CA GLU A 264 -23.21 6.61 15.00
C GLU A 264 -22.95 5.48 16.00
N TRP A 265 -22.91 5.78 17.30
CA TRP A 265 -22.85 4.75 18.33
C TRP A 265 -24.09 3.87 18.31
N LYS A 266 -25.28 4.47 18.16
CA LYS A 266 -26.54 3.70 18.05
C LYS A 266 -26.53 2.77 16.84
N LYS A 267 -26.10 3.27 15.67
CA LYS A 267 -25.96 2.43 14.46
C LYS A 267 -24.96 1.29 14.66
N LEU A 268 -23.86 1.56 15.36
CA LEU A 268 -22.88 0.52 15.69
C LEU A 268 -23.49 -0.58 16.57
N VAL A 269 -24.25 -0.19 17.60
CA VAL A 269 -24.97 -1.12 18.48
C VAL A 269 -25.98 -1.95 17.68
N GLU A 270 -26.83 -1.32 16.88
CA GLU A 270 -27.82 -2.00 16.02
C GLU A 270 -27.16 -2.99 15.07
N ASN A 271 -26.01 -2.63 14.48
CA ASN A 271 -25.25 -3.52 13.60
C ASN A 271 -24.73 -4.76 14.35
N PHE A 272 -24.12 -4.58 15.53
CA PHE A 272 -23.63 -5.70 16.33
C PHE A 272 -24.76 -6.60 16.83
N GLU A 273 -25.87 -6.03 17.30
CA GLU A 273 -27.05 -6.80 17.68
C GLU A 273 -27.62 -7.60 16.50
N THR A 274 -27.65 -7.01 15.29
CA THR A 274 -28.12 -7.70 14.09
C THR A 274 -27.18 -8.84 13.72
N MET A 275 -25.86 -8.62 13.78
CA MET A 275 -24.86 -9.67 13.52
C MET A 275 -24.97 -10.82 14.52
N GLU A 276 -25.21 -10.52 15.79
CA GLU A 276 -25.39 -11.52 16.85
C GLU A 276 -26.69 -12.32 16.64
N LYS A 277 -27.82 -11.63 16.42
CA LYS A 277 -29.13 -12.26 16.14
C LYS A 277 -29.10 -13.15 14.89
N THR A 278 -28.32 -12.79 13.89
CA THR A 278 -28.17 -13.55 12.63
C THR A 278 -27.05 -14.59 12.66
N GLY A 279 -26.39 -14.76 13.82
CA GLY A 279 -25.35 -15.77 14.06
C GLY A 279 -24.06 -15.52 13.28
N LYS A 280 -23.78 -14.27 12.87
CA LYS A 280 -22.52 -13.86 12.20
C LYS A 280 -21.38 -13.64 13.18
N ILE A 281 -21.74 -13.38 14.43
CA ILE A 281 -20.84 -13.31 15.57
C ILE A 281 -21.44 -14.12 16.71
N GLU A 282 -20.57 -14.67 17.55
CA GLU A 282 -20.97 -15.43 18.73
C GLU A 282 -20.12 -15.00 19.93
N GLU A 283 -20.68 -15.13 21.13
CA GLU A 283 -19.96 -14.85 22.37
C GLU A 283 -19.06 -16.02 22.75
N VAL A 284 -17.83 -15.70 23.16
CA VAL A 284 -16.85 -16.68 23.61
C VAL A 284 -16.91 -16.76 25.13
N HIS A 285 -17.26 -17.94 25.62
CA HIS A 285 -17.26 -18.26 27.05
C HIS A 285 -15.97 -19.00 27.41
N ASN A 286 -15.28 -18.58 28.47
CA ASN A 286 -14.18 -19.30 29.16
C ASN A 286 -12.76 -19.28 28.57
N ASP A 287 -12.33 -18.27 27.83
CA ASP A 287 -10.88 -18.03 27.67
C ASP A 287 -10.56 -16.57 27.32
N PRO A 288 -10.18 -15.73 28.29
CA PRO A 288 -9.86 -14.34 28.02
C PRO A 288 -8.55 -14.13 27.27
N GLU A 289 -7.63 -15.09 27.26
CA GLU A 289 -6.25 -14.87 26.80
C GLU A 289 -5.88 -15.72 25.57
N ALA A 290 -6.66 -16.74 25.21
CA ALA A 290 -6.50 -17.42 23.92
C ALA A 290 -7.06 -16.61 22.74
N GLY A 291 -6.48 -16.86 21.56
CA GLY A 291 -6.93 -16.28 20.29
C GLY A 291 -6.40 -14.87 20.01
N TYR A 292 -6.83 -14.34 18.87
CA TYR A 292 -6.41 -13.04 18.36
C TYR A 292 -7.56 -12.06 18.34
N PHE A 293 -7.36 -10.90 18.96
CA PHE A 293 -8.38 -9.85 19.10
C PHE A 293 -8.15 -8.75 18.07
N ILE A 294 -9.03 -8.67 17.08
CA ILE A 294 -8.99 -7.68 16.02
C ILE A 294 -9.66 -6.38 16.53
N PRO A 295 -8.92 -5.27 16.64
CA PRO A 295 -9.53 -3.97 16.92
C PRO A 295 -10.43 -3.55 15.76
N TYR A 296 -11.41 -2.68 16.02
CA TYR A 296 -12.24 -2.10 14.97
C TYR A 296 -12.42 -0.59 15.15
N GLY A 297 -12.74 0.06 14.05
CA GLY A 297 -13.05 1.48 13.96
C GLY A 297 -14.29 1.74 13.12
N LEU A 298 -14.73 3.00 13.10
CA LEU A 298 -15.76 3.48 12.19
C LEU A 298 -15.12 4.28 11.06
N VAL A 299 -15.47 3.95 9.82
CA VAL A 299 -15.13 4.73 8.63
C VAL A 299 -16.36 5.47 8.15
N PHE A 300 -16.22 6.77 7.95
CA PHE A 300 -17.26 7.66 7.49
C PHE A 300 -17.08 7.90 6.00
N ASN A 301 -18.12 7.62 5.21
CA ASN A 301 -18.15 7.91 3.78
C ASN A 301 -19.44 8.63 3.45
N GLU A 302 -19.40 9.97 3.46
CA GLU A 302 -20.57 10.83 3.23
C GLU A 302 -21.16 10.68 1.83
N GLY A 303 -20.36 10.24 0.85
CA GLY A 303 -20.76 9.99 -0.55
C GLY A 303 -21.34 8.59 -0.83
N SER A 304 -21.46 7.74 0.19
CA SER A 304 -22.04 6.40 0.10
C SER A 304 -23.58 6.48 0.08
N ASN A 305 -24.20 5.91 -0.96
CA ASN A 305 -25.66 5.86 -1.10
C ASN A 305 -26.31 4.92 -0.05
N THR A 306 -25.61 3.85 0.35
CA THR A 306 -26.18 2.77 1.17
C THR A 306 -25.88 2.90 2.66
N THR A 307 -24.66 3.29 3.04
CA THR A 307 -24.31 3.46 4.45
C THR A 307 -23.20 4.48 4.63
N LYS A 308 -23.52 5.57 5.31
CA LYS A 308 -22.58 6.68 5.59
C LYS A 308 -21.49 6.33 6.62
N VAL A 309 -21.67 5.25 7.38
CA VAL A 309 -20.80 4.82 8.46
C VAL A 309 -20.64 3.30 8.39
N ARG A 310 -19.41 2.80 8.34
CA ARG A 310 -19.11 1.36 8.28
C ARG A 310 -18.14 0.96 9.39
N THR A 311 -18.36 -0.20 9.99
CA THR A 311 -17.41 -0.82 10.92
C THR A 311 -16.31 -1.49 10.12
N VAL A 312 -15.04 -1.20 10.44
CA VAL A 312 -13.87 -1.81 9.80
C VAL A 312 -13.03 -2.47 10.87
N PHE A 313 -12.70 -3.74 10.67
CA PHE A 313 -11.80 -4.49 11.55
C PHE A 313 -10.37 -4.36 11.02
N ASP A 314 -9.44 -4.03 11.90
CA ASP A 314 -8.03 -3.82 11.56
C ASP A 314 -7.21 -5.06 11.93
N ALA A 315 -7.20 -6.02 11.00
CA ALA A 315 -6.44 -7.27 11.13
C ALA A 315 -4.93 -7.10 10.90
N SER A 316 -4.47 -5.88 10.57
CA SER A 316 -3.05 -5.53 10.50
C SER A 316 -2.52 -5.02 11.84
N SER A 317 -3.39 -4.51 12.73
CA SER A 317 -3.00 -4.09 14.07
C SER A 317 -2.44 -5.25 14.89
N HIS A 318 -1.28 -5.03 15.51
CA HIS A 318 -0.56 -6.00 16.35
C HIS A 318 0.14 -5.29 17.52
N LYS A 319 0.56 -6.06 18.53
CA LYS A 319 1.40 -5.55 19.61
C LYS A 319 2.82 -5.32 19.09
N LYS A 320 3.52 -4.30 19.59
CA LYS A 320 4.90 -4.00 19.21
C LYS A 320 5.81 -5.24 19.31
N GLY A 321 6.43 -5.62 18.20
CA GLY A 321 7.34 -6.77 18.10
C GLY A 321 6.68 -8.11 17.78
N GLU A 322 5.35 -8.15 17.68
CA GLU A 322 4.57 -9.34 17.29
C GLU A 322 4.10 -9.27 15.84
N ILE A 323 3.67 -10.39 15.27
CA ILE A 323 3.06 -10.43 13.93
C ILE A 323 1.55 -10.16 13.98
N SER A 324 1.02 -9.57 12.91
CA SER A 324 -0.43 -9.40 12.76
C SER A 324 -1.12 -10.64 12.19
N LEU A 325 -2.45 -10.67 12.28
CA LEU A 325 -3.26 -11.70 11.60
C LEU A 325 -3.05 -11.66 10.09
N ASN A 326 -3.04 -10.46 9.48
CA ASN A 326 -2.80 -10.32 8.05
C ASN A 326 -1.39 -10.82 7.63
N ASN A 327 -0.37 -10.66 8.47
CA ASN A 327 0.96 -11.24 8.20
C ASN A 327 1.00 -12.77 8.35
N SER A 328 0.05 -13.33 9.10
CA SER A 328 -0.06 -14.77 9.40
C SER A 328 -0.84 -15.57 8.36
N LEU A 329 -1.53 -14.88 7.45
CA LEU A 329 -2.36 -15.48 6.40
C LEU A 329 -1.78 -15.19 5.01
N HIS A 330 -1.92 -16.13 4.09
CA HIS A 330 -1.72 -15.86 2.67
C HIS A 330 -2.93 -15.07 2.16
N GLN A 331 -2.68 -13.92 1.54
CA GLN A 331 -3.73 -13.12 0.92
C GLN A 331 -4.49 -13.88 -0.18
N GLY A 332 -3.78 -14.77 -0.89
CA GLY A 332 -4.30 -15.49 -2.04
C GLY A 332 -4.33 -14.63 -3.32
N PRO A 333 -4.48 -15.27 -4.48
CA PRO A 333 -4.59 -14.56 -5.75
C PRO A 333 -5.85 -13.69 -5.82
N SER A 334 -5.75 -12.58 -6.55
CA SER A 334 -6.94 -11.82 -6.94
C SER A 334 -7.73 -12.59 -8.00
N LEU A 335 -8.85 -13.16 -7.61
CA LEU A 335 -9.80 -13.85 -8.50
C LEU A 335 -10.90 -12.93 -9.04
N VAL A 336 -10.79 -11.63 -8.74
CA VAL A 336 -11.69 -10.63 -9.24
C VAL A 336 -11.50 -10.52 -10.76
N PRO A 337 -12.56 -10.72 -11.58
CA PRO A 337 -12.45 -10.57 -13.01
C PRO A 337 -11.94 -9.17 -13.39
N ASP A 338 -11.17 -9.09 -14.47
CA ASP A 338 -10.72 -7.80 -15.00
C ASP A 338 -11.92 -6.88 -15.24
N ILE A 339 -11.89 -5.69 -14.62
CA ILE A 339 -12.99 -4.73 -14.66
C ILE A 339 -13.35 -4.33 -16.10
N LEU A 340 -12.36 -4.14 -16.98
CA LEU A 340 -12.59 -3.86 -18.39
C LEU A 340 -13.26 -5.05 -19.06
N ALA A 341 -12.81 -6.27 -18.77
CA ALA A 341 -13.44 -7.47 -19.32
C ALA A 341 -14.91 -7.61 -18.87
N VAL A 342 -15.22 -7.29 -17.60
CA VAL A 342 -16.62 -7.26 -17.12
C VAL A 342 -17.42 -6.21 -17.87
N LEU A 343 -16.91 -4.97 -17.97
CA LEU A 343 -17.58 -3.87 -18.68
C LEU A 343 -17.85 -4.19 -20.17
N LEU A 344 -16.93 -4.89 -20.84
CA LEU A 344 -17.13 -5.35 -22.21
C LEU A 344 -18.16 -6.48 -22.30
N ARG A 345 -18.15 -7.44 -21.36
CA ARG A 345 -19.11 -8.56 -21.34
C ARG A 345 -20.54 -8.07 -21.12
N ILE A 346 -20.76 -7.15 -20.19
CA ILE A 346 -22.12 -6.63 -19.90
C ILE A 346 -22.74 -5.88 -21.08
N ARG A 347 -21.92 -5.40 -22.03
CA ARG A 347 -22.34 -4.74 -23.27
C ARG A 347 -22.51 -5.68 -24.47
N LYS A 348 -22.26 -6.98 -24.29
CA LYS A 348 -22.36 -7.96 -25.38
C LYS A 348 -23.82 -8.22 -25.78
N GLY A 349 -24.74 -8.21 -24.81
CA GLY A 349 -26.16 -8.44 -25.04
C GLY A 349 -26.97 -7.14 -25.02
N LYS A 350 -28.12 -7.14 -25.70
CA LYS A 350 -29.02 -5.99 -25.79
C LYS A 350 -29.61 -5.54 -24.45
N TYR A 351 -29.83 -6.48 -23.54
CA TYR A 351 -30.41 -6.22 -22.23
C TYR A 351 -29.42 -6.54 -21.12
N LEU A 352 -29.43 -5.70 -20.08
CA LEU A 352 -28.57 -5.82 -18.90
C LEU A 352 -29.45 -5.91 -17.65
N LEU A 353 -29.07 -6.78 -16.73
CA LEU A 353 -29.57 -6.84 -15.36
C LEU A 353 -28.38 -6.79 -14.41
N SER A 354 -28.31 -5.79 -13.54
CA SER A 354 -27.31 -5.70 -12.47
C SER A 354 -27.94 -6.00 -11.13
N GLY A 355 -27.16 -6.50 -10.16
CA GLY A 355 -27.57 -6.62 -8.76
C GLY A 355 -26.40 -6.55 -7.79
N ASP A 356 -26.70 -6.24 -6.53
CA ASP A 356 -25.76 -6.13 -5.39
C ASP A 356 -25.98 -7.31 -4.43
N ILE A 357 -24.93 -8.08 -4.15
CA ILE A 357 -24.91 -9.16 -3.16
C ILE A 357 -24.70 -8.53 -1.78
N GLU A 358 -25.78 -8.45 -1.01
CA GLU A 358 -25.75 -7.84 0.32
C GLU A 358 -24.78 -8.58 1.25
N LYS A 359 -23.78 -7.86 1.77
CA LYS A 359 -22.87 -8.34 2.82
C LYS A 359 -22.26 -9.71 2.49
N ALA A 360 -21.83 -9.89 1.24
CA ALA A 360 -21.35 -11.17 0.69
C ALA A 360 -20.32 -11.89 1.60
N PHE A 361 -19.37 -11.15 2.20
CA PHE A 361 -18.39 -11.71 3.14
C PHE A 361 -19.04 -12.45 4.31
N HIS A 362 -20.12 -11.90 4.87
CA HIS A 362 -20.79 -12.51 6.02
C HIS A 362 -21.57 -13.78 5.66
N ALA A 363 -21.76 -14.09 4.38
CA ALA A 363 -22.42 -15.33 3.96
C ALA A 363 -21.46 -16.53 3.91
N VAL A 364 -20.15 -16.30 3.87
CA VAL A 364 -19.14 -17.36 3.90
C VAL A 364 -18.77 -17.69 5.34
N GLU A 365 -19.04 -18.92 5.77
CA GLU A 365 -18.73 -19.41 7.11
C GLU A 365 -17.23 -19.67 7.27
N VAL A 366 -16.73 -19.46 8.48
CA VAL A 366 -15.37 -19.80 8.88
C VAL A 366 -15.43 -21.03 9.78
N ASP A 367 -14.59 -22.00 9.48
CA ASP A 367 -14.43 -23.22 10.25
C ASP A 367 -14.09 -22.92 11.73
N GLU A 368 -14.66 -23.71 12.64
CA GLU A 368 -14.56 -23.48 14.08
C GLU A 368 -13.11 -23.40 14.58
N GLU A 369 -12.19 -24.18 13.98
CA GLU A 369 -10.78 -24.20 14.34
C GLU A 369 -10.06 -22.86 14.13
N ASP A 370 -10.61 -21.98 13.28
CA ASP A 370 -9.99 -20.71 12.90
C ASP A 370 -10.72 -19.48 13.45
N ARG A 371 -11.94 -19.63 13.97
CA ARG A 371 -12.76 -18.51 14.50
C ARG A 371 -12.07 -17.74 15.62
N ASP A 372 -11.23 -18.41 16.40
CA ASP A 372 -10.49 -17.77 17.49
C ASP A 372 -9.38 -16.81 17.03
N ALA A 373 -9.02 -16.84 15.74
CA ALA A 373 -8.20 -15.79 15.14
C ALA A 373 -9.01 -14.52 14.79
N LEU A 374 -10.34 -14.60 14.86
CA LEU A 374 -11.28 -13.54 14.47
C LEU A 374 -12.06 -12.99 15.68
N ARG A 375 -11.44 -12.98 16.87
CA ARG A 375 -12.07 -12.43 18.08
C ARG A 375 -12.07 -10.91 18.03
N PHE A 376 -12.98 -10.28 18.76
CA PHE A 376 -13.00 -8.84 19.01
C PHE A 376 -13.71 -8.56 20.35
N LEU A 377 -13.62 -7.31 20.82
CA LEU A 377 -14.19 -6.91 22.11
C LEU A 377 -15.47 -6.08 21.92
N TRP A 378 -16.50 -6.42 22.67
CA TRP A 378 -17.75 -5.66 22.74
C TRP A 378 -18.12 -5.34 24.20
N LEU A 379 -19.27 -4.70 24.41
CA LEU A 379 -19.73 -4.28 25.74
C LEU A 379 -20.97 -5.07 26.18
N LYS A 380 -21.06 -5.39 27.48
CA LYS A 380 -22.28 -5.95 28.09
C LYS A 380 -23.37 -4.90 28.18
N ASP A 381 -23.00 -3.74 28.70
CA ASP A 381 -23.84 -2.56 28.78
C ASP A 381 -23.19 -1.45 27.93
N VAL A 382 -23.79 -1.19 26.78
CA VAL A 382 -23.33 -0.20 25.80
C VAL A 382 -23.47 1.25 26.28
N SER A 383 -24.14 1.48 27.41
CA SER A 383 -24.27 2.80 28.06
C SER A 383 -23.14 3.08 29.07
N LYS A 384 -22.33 2.07 29.38
CA LYS A 384 -21.22 2.14 30.33
C LYS A 384 -19.88 2.03 29.61
N PRO A 385 -18.81 2.65 30.17
CA PRO A 385 -17.49 2.57 29.56
C PRO A 385 -16.92 1.14 29.54
N PRO A 386 -15.93 0.86 28.68
CA PRO A 386 -15.21 -0.41 28.66
C PRO A 386 -14.39 -0.58 29.95
N THR A 387 -14.94 -1.31 30.91
CA THR A 387 -14.26 -1.77 32.12
C THR A 387 -14.14 -3.29 32.08
N LYS A 388 -13.25 -3.88 32.88
CA LYS A 388 -13.05 -5.34 32.93
C LYS A 388 -14.35 -6.13 33.10
N ASP A 389 -15.27 -5.61 33.91
CA ASP A 389 -16.56 -6.26 34.20
C ASP A 389 -17.62 -6.03 33.10
N ASN A 390 -17.44 -5.01 32.25
CA ASN A 390 -18.35 -4.62 31.19
C ASN A 390 -17.92 -5.12 29.79
N LEU A 391 -16.84 -5.89 29.67
CA LEU A 391 -16.39 -6.44 28.38
C LEU A 391 -17.09 -7.77 28.05
N ARG A 392 -17.43 -7.92 26.77
CA ARG A 392 -17.83 -9.18 26.12
C ARG A 392 -16.76 -9.58 25.12
N LEU A 393 -16.48 -10.87 25.05
CA LEU A 393 -15.55 -11.44 24.09
C LEU A 393 -16.38 -12.05 22.97
N MET A 394 -16.24 -11.51 21.77
CA MET A 394 -17.00 -11.95 20.61
C MET A 394 -16.03 -12.54 19.60
N ARG A 395 -16.52 -13.42 18.73
CA ARG A 395 -15.77 -13.87 17.54
C ARG A 395 -16.67 -13.97 16.34
N PHE A 396 -16.10 -13.81 15.16
CA PHE A 396 -16.82 -14.03 13.92
C PHE A 396 -17.01 -15.53 13.63
N THR A 397 -18.18 -15.87 13.10
CA THR A 397 -18.48 -17.20 12.54
C THR A 397 -18.38 -17.22 11.02
N CYS A 398 -18.19 -16.04 10.40
CA CYS A 398 -18.11 -15.80 8.96
C CYS A 398 -16.94 -14.87 8.63
N LEU A 399 -16.61 -14.68 7.35
CA LEU A 399 -15.50 -13.80 6.96
C LEU A 399 -15.79 -12.34 7.35
N PRO A 400 -14.94 -11.69 8.18
CA PRO A 400 -15.07 -10.27 8.46
C PRO A 400 -14.42 -9.43 7.37
N PHE A 401 -14.89 -8.18 7.25
CA PHE A 401 -14.25 -7.17 6.43
C PHE A 401 -12.99 -6.62 7.12
N GLY A 402 -11.86 -6.59 6.41
CA GLY A 402 -10.59 -6.07 6.91
C GLY A 402 -9.47 -7.12 7.08
N VAL A 403 -9.81 -8.40 6.90
CA VAL A 403 -8.82 -9.48 6.76
C VAL A 403 -8.41 -9.61 5.28
N ASN A 404 -7.11 -9.65 5.01
CA ASN A 404 -6.55 -9.58 3.66
C ASN A 404 -6.98 -10.73 2.73
N CYS A 405 -7.19 -11.93 3.27
CA CYS A 405 -7.59 -13.11 2.49
C CYS A 405 -9.11 -13.20 2.25
N SER A 406 -9.93 -12.37 2.92
CA SER A 406 -11.39 -12.42 2.77
C SER A 406 -11.87 -12.28 1.32
N PRO A 407 -11.31 -11.40 0.47
CA PRO A 407 -11.72 -11.30 -0.94
C PRO A 407 -11.46 -12.58 -1.75
N PHE A 408 -10.28 -13.20 -1.57
CA PHE A 408 -9.93 -14.46 -2.21
C PHE A 408 -10.89 -15.58 -1.78
N LEU A 409 -11.10 -15.72 -0.47
CA LEU A 409 -11.98 -16.74 0.09
C LEU A 409 -13.44 -16.55 -0.35
N LEU A 410 -13.93 -15.30 -0.42
CA LEU A 410 -15.26 -15.00 -0.93
C LEU A 410 -15.43 -15.42 -2.38
N ALA A 411 -14.50 -15.04 -3.25
CA ALA A 411 -14.56 -15.39 -4.67
C ALA A 411 -14.52 -16.91 -4.88
N MET A 412 -13.64 -17.61 -4.15
CA MET A 412 -13.57 -19.07 -4.17
C MET A 412 -14.84 -19.73 -3.62
N ALA A 413 -15.45 -19.18 -2.57
CA ALA A 413 -16.68 -19.69 -1.98
C ALA A 413 -17.88 -19.55 -2.94
N ILE A 414 -18.04 -18.40 -3.59
CA ILE A 414 -19.08 -18.20 -4.62
C ILE A 414 -18.87 -19.19 -5.77
N LYS A 415 -17.62 -19.32 -6.26
CA LYS A 415 -17.28 -20.25 -7.33
C LYS A 415 -17.56 -21.70 -6.95
N TYR A 416 -17.12 -22.13 -5.78
CA TYR A 416 -17.34 -23.49 -5.28
C TYR A 416 -18.84 -23.77 -5.09
N GLY A 417 -19.57 -22.83 -4.51
CA GLY A 417 -21.00 -22.95 -4.30
C GLY A 417 -21.77 -23.13 -5.61
N ILE A 418 -21.47 -22.35 -6.64
CA ILE A 418 -22.22 -22.41 -7.92
C ILE A 418 -21.80 -23.62 -8.75
N GLU A 419 -20.55 -24.08 -8.65
CA GLU A 419 -20.07 -25.30 -9.30
C GLU A 419 -20.74 -26.56 -8.75
N ASN A 420 -21.12 -26.55 -7.47
CA ASN A 420 -21.77 -27.68 -6.79
C ASN A 420 -23.29 -27.52 -6.65
N SER A 421 -23.91 -26.59 -7.37
CA SER A 421 -25.36 -26.40 -7.36
C SER A 421 -26.03 -26.97 -8.61
N GLU A 422 -27.35 -27.11 -8.51
CA GLU A 422 -28.24 -27.50 -9.62
C GLU A 422 -28.57 -26.31 -10.56
N ALA A 423 -27.90 -25.17 -10.39
CA ALA A 423 -28.07 -24.01 -11.25
C ALA A 423 -27.76 -24.33 -12.72
N SER A 424 -28.44 -23.63 -13.60
CA SER A 424 -28.25 -23.69 -15.04
C SER A 424 -26.83 -23.32 -15.43
N GLU A 425 -26.35 -23.89 -16.53
CA GLU A 425 -25.03 -23.57 -17.07
C GLU A 425 -24.88 -22.08 -17.40
N LYS A 426 -25.98 -21.40 -17.74
CA LYS A 426 -26.00 -19.95 -17.99
C LYS A 426 -25.75 -19.16 -16.70
N LEU A 427 -26.40 -19.53 -15.60
CA LEU A 427 -26.16 -18.88 -14.32
C LEU A 427 -24.72 -19.15 -13.84
N LYS A 428 -24.23 -20.39 -13.97
CA LYS A 428 -22.84 -20.75 -13.67
C LYS A 428 -21.83 -19.92 -14.47
N GLU A 429 -22.04 -19.77 -15.77
CA GLU A 429 -21.16 -18.96 -16.63
C GLU A 429 -21.22 -17.47 -16.27
N ALA A 430 -22.40 -16.94 -15.99
CA ALA A 430 -22.56 -15.54 -15.55
C ALA A 430 -21.81 -15.28 -14.25
N VAL A 431 -22.07 -16.09 -13.20
CA VAL A 431 -21.38 -15.95 -11.90
C VAL A 431 -19.85 -16.02 -12.07
N LYS A 432 -19.34 -16.92 -12.92
CA LYS A 432 -17.89 -17.06 -13.15
C LYS A 432 -17.26 -15.88 -13.92
N SER A 433 -18.01 -15.24 -14.82
CA SER A 433 -17.45 -14.28 -15.79
C SER A 433 -17.76 -12.82 -15.49
N THR A 434 -18.81 -12.53 -14.74
CA THR A 434 -19.31 -11.18 -14.46
C THR A 434 -19.57 -10.90 -12.98
N CYS A 435 -19.41 -11.87 -12.06
CA CYS A 435 -19.45 -11.56 -10.63
C CYS A 435 -18.16 -10.82 -10.22
N TYR A 436 -18.31 -9.60 -9.72
CA TYR A 436 -17.22 -8.75 -9.26
C TYR A 436 -17.42 -8.43 -7.78
N VAL A 437 -16.77 -9.21 -6.90
CA VAL A 437 -16.88 -9.09 -5.44
C VAL A 437 -18.35 -9.18 -4.96
N ASP A 438 -19.00 -8.04 -4.76
CA ASP A 438 -20.39 -7.88 -4.33
C ASP A 438 -21.35 -7.54 -5.49
N ASN A 439 -20.86 -7.29 -6.70
CA ASN A 439 -21.70 -6.95 -7.86
C ASN A 439 -21.88 -8.17 -8.77
N ILE A 440 -23.10 -8.40 -9.26
CA ILE A 440 -23.38 -9.44 -10.26
C ILE A 440 -24.12 -8.84 -11.46
N PHE A 441 -23.74 -9.28 -12.66
CA PHE A 441 -24.33 -8.79 -13.91
C PHE A 441 -24.76 -9.93 -14.81
N PHE A 442 -25.94 -9.80 -15.40
CA PHE A 442 -26.49 -10.72 -16.38
C PHE A 442 -26.79 -9.94 -17.66
N THR A 443 -26.49 -10.53 -18.81
CA THR A 443 -26.77 -9.92 -20.11
C THR A 443 -27.38 -10.95 -21.05
N SER A 444 -28.33 -10.51 -21.88
CA SER A 444 -28.95 -11.34 -22.93
C SER A 444 -29.60 -10.46 -23.99
N ASP A 445 -29.80 -11.02 -25.19
CA ASP A 445 -30.64 -10.42 -26.24
C ASP A 445 -32.15 -10.66 -26.03
N SER A 446 -32.52 -11.49 -25.04
CA SER A 446 -33.89 -11.85 -24.69
C SER A 446 -34.26 -11.36 -23.30
N LYS A 447 -35.36 -10.60 -23.20
CA LYS A 447 -35.91 -10.14 -21.91
C LYS A 447 -36.33 -11.32 -21.04
N ASP A 448 -37.06 -12.28 -21.61
CA ASP A 448 -37.57 -13.46 -20.89
C ASP A 448 -36.45 -14.30 -20.27
N GLU A 449 -35.28 -14.32 -20.90
CA GLU A 449 -34.10 -15.00 -20.37
C GLU A 449 -33.54 -14.29 -19.14
N LEU A 450 -33.43 -12.97 -19.15
CA LEU A 450 -33.02 -12.21 -17.96
C LEU A 450 -34.00 -12.35 -16.80
N GLN A 451 -35.30 -12.43 -17.10
CA GLN A 451 -36.31 -12.68 -16.07
C GLN A 451 -36.12 -14.05 -15.40
N LYS A 452 -35.82 -15.09 -16.18
CA LYS A 452 -35.50 -16.42 -15.66
C LYS A 452 -34.21 -16.40 -14.84
N LEU A 453 -33.16 -15.74 -15.34
CA LEU A 453 -31.89 -15.60 -14.62
C LEU A 453 -32.05 -14.84 -13.30
N TYR A 454 -32.89 -13.81 -13.24
CA TYR A 454 -33.23 -13.12 -11.99
C TYR A 454 -33.83 -14.09 -10.97
N GLN A 455 -34.86 -14.85 -11.36
CA GLN A 455 -35.53 -15.79 -10.46
C GLN A 455 -34.58 -16.88 -9.99
N GLU A 456 -33.79 -17.43 -10.90
CA GLU A 456 -32.82 -18.47 -10.62
C GLU A 456 -31.70 -17.97 -9.70
N ALA A 457 -31.15 -16.78 -9.97
CA ALA A 457 -30.13 -16.17 -9.14
C ALA A 457 -30.67 -15.85 -7.73
N LYS A 458 -31.88 -15.27 -7.62
CA LYS A 458 -32.51 -15.01 -6.31
C LYS A 458 -32.72 -16.29 -5.52
N HIS A 459 -33.13 -17.37 -6.20
CA HIS A 459 -33.30 -18.67 -5.56
C HIS A 459 -31.97 -19.23 -5.07
N TYR A 460 -31.00 -19.42 -5.97
CA TYR A 460 -29.69 -19.99 -5.65
C TYR A 460 -28.93 -19.19 -4.59
N PHE A 461 -28.78 -17.88 -4.78
CA PHE A 461 -28.06 -17.05 -3.80
C PHE A 461 -28.81 -17.01 -2.46
N GLY A 462 -30.15 -17.04 -2.47
CA GLY A 462 -30.97 -17.17 -1.28
C GLY A 462 -30.72 -18.46 -0.50
N GLU A 463 -30.54 -19.59 -1.19
CA GLU A 463 -30.22 -20.88 -0.55
C GLU A 463 -28.87 -20.84 0.17
N ILE A 464 -27.86 -20.23 -0.42
CA ILE A 464 -26.52 -20.09 0.20
C ILE A 464 -26.44 -18.89 1.17
N GLY A 465 -27.57 -18.27 1.51
CA GLY A 465 -27.64 -17.17 2.48
C GLY A 465 -27.03 -15.85 2.00
N MET A 466 -26.96 -15.64 0.68
CA MET A 466 -26.54 -14.40 0.02
C MET A 466 -27.77 -13.72 -0.60
N ASN A 467 -28.23 -12.61 -0.05
CA ASN A 467 -29.34 -11.89 -0.67
C ASN A 467 -28.82 -10.98 -1.80
N ILE A 468 -29.33 -11.12 -3.02
CA ILE A 468 -29.10 -10.13 -4.08
C ILE A 468 -30.22 -9.09 -4.03
N ARG A 469 -29.87 -7.81 -4.10
CA ARG A 469 -30.77 -6.65 -4.03
C ARG A 469 -30.32 -5.54 -4.98
N GLU A 470 -31.01 -4.40 -4.93
CA GLU A 470 -30.72 -3.22 -5.77
C GLU A 470 -30.60 -3.56 -7.26
N PHE A 471 -31.49 -4.43 -7.74
CA PHE A 471 -31.50 -4.81 -9.13
C PHE A 471 -31.87 -3.63 -10.03
N SER A 472 -31.17 -3.49 -11.14
CA SER A 472 -31.46 -2.48 -12.16
C SER A 472 -31.37 -3.09 -13.56
N THR A 473 -32.17 -2.58 -14.50
CA THR A 473 -32.21 -3.09 -15.86
C THR A 473 -32.58 -2.02 -16.88
N ASN A 474 -32.19 -2.21 -18.15
CA ASN A 474 -32.44 -1.28 -19.26
C ASN A 474 -33.75 -1.52 -20.04
N PHE A 475 -34.72 -2.15 -19.40
CA PHE A 475 -36.06 -2.33 -19.93
C PHE A 475 -37.09 -2.36 -18.78
N PRO A 476 -38.41 -2.34 -19.05
CA PRO A 476 -39.41 -2.32 -17.98
C PRO A 476 -39.19 -3.42 -16.94
N GLU A 477 -38.95 -3.00 -15.70
CA GLU A 477 -38.54 -3.83 -14.55
C GLU A 477 -39.70 -4.56 -13.85
N THR A 478 -40.81 -4.79 -14.56
CA THR A 478 -42.07 -5.32 -13.99
C THR A 478 -41.95 -6.71 -13.35
N PHE A 479 -40.87 -7.45 -13.66
CA PHE A 479 -40.59 -8.79 -13.14
C PHE A 479 -39.73 -8.79 -11.86
N ILE A 480 -39.05 -7.68 -11.56
CA ILE A 480 -38.25 -7.52 -10.35
C ILE A 480 -39.21 -7.20 -9.21
N LYS A 481 -39.10 -7.92 -8.09
CA LYS A 481 -39.90 -7.63 -6.90
C LYS A 481 -39.57 -6.24 -6.34
N ASP A 482 -40.55 -5.53 -5.81
CA ASP A 482 -40.36 -4.15 -5.32
C ASP A 482 -39.27 -4.05 -4.24
N GLU A 483 -39.13 -5.06 -3.38
CA GLU A 483 -38.09 -5.15 -2.34
C GLU A 483 -36.66 -5.30 -2.89
N ASP A 484 -36.54 -5.80 -4.12
CA ASP A 484 -35.27 -6.10 -4.77
C ASP A 484 -34.83 -4.98 -5.72
N ARG A 485 -35.72 -4.04 -6.08
CA ARG A 485 -35.43 -2.97 -7.05
C ARG A 485 -34.44 -1.95 -6.53
N ALA A 486 -33.61 -1.42 -7.42
CA ALA A 486 -32.78 -0.26 -7.14
C ALA A 486 -33.66 0.96 -6.82
N THR A 487 -33.39 1.63 -5.70
CA THR A 487 -34.17 2.79 -5.25
C THR A 487 -33.78 4.09 -5.95
N ASN A 488 -32.65 4.11 -6.67
CA ASN A 488 -32.13 5.28 -7.36
C ASN A 488 -31.73 4.93 -8.80
N THR A 489 -32.70 4.94 -9.71
CA THR A 489 -32.51 4.67 -11.14
C THR A 489 -31.78 5.81 -11.87
N ASP A 490 -31.84 7.04 -11.34
CA ASP A 490 -31.24 8.22 -11.98
C ASP A 490 -29.70 8.27 -11.81
N ASN A 491 -29.16 7.44 -10.92
CA ASN A 491 -27.73 7.42 -10.58
C ASN A 491 -27.22 5.99 -10.34
N VAL A 492 -27.50 5.08 -11.28
CA VAL A 492 -26.98 3.72 -11.23
C VAL A 492 -25.48 3.75 -11.39
N LYS A 493 -24.78 3.14 -10.42
CA LYS A 493 -23.33 2.99 -10.44
C LYS A 493 -22.98 1.55 -10.78
N ILE A 494 -22.29 1.33 -11.88
CA ILE A 494 -21.74 0.04 -12.26
C ILE A 494 -20.23 0.11 -12.05
N LEU A 495 -19.71 -0.63 -11.06
CA LEU A 495 -18.28 -0.75 -10.79
C LEU A 495 -17.54 0.59 -10.66
N GLY A 496 -18.22 1.61 -10.12
CA GLY A 496 -17.68 2.96 -9.93
C GLY A 496 -17.92 3.94 -11.09
N TYR A 497 -18.45 3.48 -12.21
CA TYR A 497 -18.89 4.31 -13.34
C TYR A 497 -20.37 4.66 -13.18
N HIS A 498 -20.76 5.87 -13.57
CA HIS A 498 -22.17 6.21 -13.70
C HIS A 498 -22.68 5.59 -15.00
N TYR A 499 -23.79 4.87 -14.90
CA TYR A 499 -24.41 4.18 -16.02
C TYR A 499 -25.80 4.76 -16.25
N ASP A 500 -25.98 5.38 -17.40
CA ASP A 500 -27.29 5.80 -17.89
C ASP A 500 -27.95 4.61 -18.58
N ILE A 501 -28.98 4.10 -17.92
CA ILE A 501 -29.75 2.93 -18.32
C ILE A 501 -30.56 3.19 -19.62
N GLU A 502 -31.03 4.42 -19.82
CA GLU A 502 -31.87 4.77 -20.98
C GLU A 502 -31.02 4.96 -22.24
N THR A 503 -29.86 5.58 -22.09
CA THR A 503 -28.98 5.93 -23.24
C THR A 503 -27.83 4.94 -23.47
N ASP A 504 -27.66 3.94 -22.59
CA ASP A 504 -26.51 3.02 -22.58
C ASP A 504 -25.16 3.75 -22.61
N GLN A 505 -25.04 4.79 -21.76
CA GLN A 505 -23.80 5.57 -21.63
C GLN A 505 -23.14 5.32 -20.28
N LEU A 506 -21.84 5.00 -20.33
CA LEU A 506 -20.97 4.97 -19.16
C LEU A 506 -20.23 6.29 -19.05
N SER A 507 -20.33 6.96 -17.92
CA SER A 507 -19.65 8.22 -17.65
C SER A 507 -18.81 8.14 -16.37
N VAL A 508 -17.72 8.92 -16.34
CA VAL A 508 -16.89 9.11 -15.16
C VAL A 508 -17.28 10.44 -14.54
N LYS A 509 -17.64 10.42 -13.26
CA LYS A 509 -17.90 11.68 -12.53
C LYS A 509 -16.58 12.43 -12.41
N SER A 510 -16.46 13.57 -13.10
CA SER A 510 -15.31 14.46 -12.91
C SER A 510 -15.30 14.91 -11.45
N PRO A 511 -14.17 14.83 -10.75
CA PRO A 511 -14.00 15.58 -9.51
C PRO A 511 -14.28 17.06 -9.81
N PRO A 512 -14.91 17.81 -8.89
CA PRO A 512 -14.92 19.26 -9.00
C PRO A 512 -13.47 19.75 -9.13
N ALA A 513 -13.23 20.75 -9.98
CA ALA A 513 -11.92 21.37 -10.09
C ALA A 513 -11.50 21.86 -8.70
N PRO A 514 -10.24 21.65 -8.27
CA PRO A 514 -9.78 22.21 -7.00
C PRO A 514 -10.00 23.71 -6.99
N ASP A 515 -10.67 24.22 -5.95
CA ASP A 515 -10.68 25.65 -5.67
C ASP A 515 -9.21 26.10 -5.45
N PRO A 516 -8.73 27.15 -6.14
CA PRO A 516 -7.33 27.55 -6.09
C PRO A 516 -6.87 28.12 -4.74
N ILE A 517 -7.75 28.18 -3.74
CA ILE A 517 -7.48 28.80 -2.44
C ILE A 517 -7.93 27.85 -1.32
N GLY A 518 -6.96 27.18 -0.68
CA GLY A 518 -7.11 26.76 0.71
C GLY A 518 -7.40 25.28 1.02
N MET A 519 -7.27 24.32 0.10
CA MET A 519 -7.44 22.91 0.45
C MET A 519 -6.17 22.29 1.07
N ASN A 520 -6.33 21.76 2.30
CA ASN A 520 -5.33 20.95 2.98
C ASN A 520 -5.24 19.55 2.33
N ILE A 521 -4.03 19.02 2.15
CA ILE A 521 -3.76 17.74 1.45
C ILE A 521 -4.61 16.57 1.98
N ARG A 522 -5.01 16.61 3.26
CA ARG A 522 -5.89 15.61 3.88
C ARG A 522 -7.31 15.58 3.28
N GLU A 523 -7.90 16.73 2.97
CA GLU A 523 -9.25 16.83 2.39
C GLU A 523 -9.30 16.40 0.92
N PHE A 524 -8.19 16.56 0.19
CA PHE A 524 -8.07 16.12 -1.20
C PHE A 524 -8.05 14.58 -1.32
N SER A 525 -7.46 13.89 -0.34
CA SER A 525 -7.35 12.43 -0.33
C SER A 525 -8.67 11.71 0.01
N THR A 526 -9.56 12.38 0.74
CA THR A 526 -10.88 11.84 1.15
C THR A 526 -11.98 12.10 0.13
N ASN A 527 -11.84 13.13 -0.71
CA ASN A 527 -12.85 13.52 -1.71
C ASN A 527 -12.67 12.86 -3.08
N PHE A 528 -11.54 12.20 -3.34
CA PHE A 528 -11.37 11.37 -4.54
C PHE A 528 -11.88 9.95 -4.27
N PRO A 529 -12.84 9.42 -5.06
CA PRO A 529 -13.32 8.07 -4.88
C PRO A 529 -12.17 7.07 -5.05
N THR A 530 -11.85 6.36 -3.98
CA THR A 530 -10.85 5.27 -3.92
C THR A 530 -11.17 4.07 -4.82
N ASN A 531 -12.18 4.16 -5.68
CA ASN A 531 -12.58 3.08 -6.61
C ASN A 531 -11.88 3.16 -7.98
N PHE A 532 -11.06 4.17 -8.25
CA PHE A 532 -10.36 4.30 -9.53
C PHE A 532 -8.94 3.74 -9.47
N GLY A 533 -8.78 2.43 -9.54
CA GLY A 533 -7.47 1.78 -9.70
C GLY A 533 -6.69 2.27 -10.93
N PHE A 534 -7.38 2.65 -12.00
CA PHE A 534 -6.76 3.18 -13.22
C PHE A 534 -6.54 4.71 -13.22
N ALA A 535 -7.47 5.50 -12.65
CA ALA A 535 -7.35 6.96 -12.69
C ALA A 535 -6.31 7.50 -11.68
N ASN A 536 -6.00 6.74 -10.61
CA ASN A 536 -5.02 7.15 -9.63
C ASN A 536 -3.59 7.24 -10.23
N GLN A 537 -3.21 6.29 -11.10
CA GLN A 537 -1.92 6.34 -11.79
C GLN A 537 -1.85 7.43 -12.88
N PHE A 538 -2.96 7.72 -13.55
CA PHE A 538 -3.02 8.74 -14.60
C PHE A 538 -2.97 10.15 -14.01
N TRP A 539 -3.77 10.45 -12.97
CA TRP A 539 -3.84 11.77 -12.36
C TRP A 539 -2.59 12.17 -11.57
N ILE A 540 -1.92 11.21 -10.92
CA ILE A 540 -0.61 11.46 -10.27
C ILE A 540 0.45 11.81 -11.32
N ARG A 541 0.39 11.22 -12.53
CA ARG A 541 1.29 11.55 -13.65
C ARG A 541 0.98 12.89 -14.34
N THR A 542 -0.28 13.33 -14.41
CA THR A 542 -0.64 14.64 -15.00
C THR A 542 -0.44 15.81 -14.03
N MET A 543 -0.52 15.59 -12.71
CA MET A 543 -0.22 16.66 -11.74
C MET A 543 1.28 16.95 -11.57
N SER A 544 2.17 15.97 -11.81
CA SER A 544 3.61 16.20 -11.81
C SER A 544 4.08 17.03 -13.02
N SER A 545 3.39 16.91 -14.16
CA SER A 545 3.63 17.71 -15.36
C SER A 545 3.03 19.12 -15.28
N ASN A 546 1.86 19.32 -14.66
CA ASN A 546 1.25 20.64 -14.52
C ASN A 546 1.87 21.52 -13.42
N LYS A 547 2.56 20.96 -12.40
CA LYS A 547 3.35 21.78 -11.46
C LYS A 547 4.56 22.47 -12.10
N ARG A 548 5.03 22.00 -13.27
CA ARG A 548 6.07 22.70 -14.05
C ARG A 548 5.53 23.86 -14.88
N ALA A 549 4.22 23.92 -15.14
CA ALA A 549 3.61 24.98 -15.95
C ALA A 549 3.08 26.18 -15.15
N ILE A 550 2.94 26.06 -13.82
CA ILE A 550 2.41 27.13 -12.94
C ILE A 550 3.54 27.77 -12.08
N ARG A 551 4.81 27.48 -12.41
CA ARG A 551 5.98 28.25 -11.92
C ARG A 551 6.86 28.69 -13.10
N GLN A 552 6.23 29.32 -14.09
CA GLN A 552 6.88 30.27 -15.00
C GLN A 552 6.10 31.58 -14.97
#